data_AF-A0A7X6Y156-F1
#
_entry.id   AF-A0A7X6Y156-F1
#
_cell.length_a   1.000
_cell.length_b   1.000
_cell.length_c   1.000
_cell.angle_alpha   90.00
_cell.angle_beta   90.00
_cell.angle_gamma   90.00
#
_symmetry.space_group_name_H-M   'P 1'
#
loop_
_entity.id
_entity.type
_entity.pdbx_description
1 polymer ?
#
loop_
_entity_poly.entity_id
_entity_poly.type
_entity_poly.pdbx_seq_one_letter_code
_entity_poly.pdbx_strand_id
1 'polypeptide(L)'
;MEIISVLNKSLKKIITELRKLNNHTKVAIKVGINIFLAFFSLGAVLILVNRTFYGIDSYIEFIAVSIIKASFTILAEIIIGCLLVDYIFN
;
A
#
# COMPACT_ATOMS: atom_id res chain seq x y z
N MET A 1 -14.79 26.14 3.81
CA MET A 1 -14.23 26.08 2.43
C MET A 1 -12.69 26.15 2.43
N GLU A 2 -12.03 26.67 3.46
CA GLU A 2 -10.56 26.77 3.55
C GLU A 2 -9.82 25.43 3.78
N ILE A 3 -10.42 24.47 4.50
CA ILE A 3 -9.76 23.19 4.80
C ILE A 3 -9.47 22.39 3.51
N ILE A 4 -10.41 22.41 2.57
CA ILE A 4 -10.29 21.69 1.29
C ILE A 4 -9.22 22.33 0.40
N SER A 5 -9.07 23.66 0.41
CA SER A 5 -8.05 24.35 -0.39
C SER A 5 -6.63 24.11 0.15
N VAL A 6 -6.46 24.07 1.48
CA VAL A 6 -5.18 23.74 2.13
C VAL A 6 -4.78 22.29 1.86
N LEU A 7 -5.72 21.34 1.99
CA LEU A 7 -5.48 19.92 1.71
C LEU A 7 -5.02 19.71 0.26
N ASN A 8 -5.68 20.39 -0.68
CA ASN A 8 -5.33 20.33 -2.10
C ASN A 8 -3.91 20.88 -2.37
N LYS A 9 -3.50 21.95 -1.69
CA LYS A 9 -2.15 22.52 -1.84
C LYS A 9 -1.06 21.58 -1.31
N SER A 10 -1.27 20.95 -0.15
CA SER A 10 -0.33 19.99 0.45
C SER A 10 -0.20 18.71 -0.39
N LEU A 11 -1.31 18.14 -0.83
CA LEU A 11 -1.32 16.99 -1.74
C LEU A 11 -0.61 17.33 -3.06
N LYS A 12 -0.88 18.50 -3.63
CA LYS A 12 -0.23 18.94 -4.87
C LYS A 12 1.28 19.08 -4.70
N LYS A 13 1.76 19.55 -3.55
CA LYS A 13 3.19 19.60 -3.23
C LYS A 13 3.80 18.20 -3.17
N ILE A 14 3.16 17.26 -2.46
CA ILE A 14 3.60 15.86 -2.37
C ILE A 14 3.66 15.22 -3.77
N ILE A 15 2.61 15.37 -4.58
CA ILE A 15 2.57 14.83 -5.95
C ILE A 15 3.67 15.45 -6.82
N THR A 16 3.97 16.73 -6.63
CA THR A 16 5.02 17.42 -7.39
C THR A 16 6.40 16.88 -7.03
N GLU A 17 6.69 16.64 -5.74
CA GLU A 17 7.95 16.02 -5.33
C GLU A 17 8.04 14.55 -5.77
N LEU A 18 6.96 13.77 -5.65
CA LEU A 18 6.91 12.40 -6.17
C LEU A 18 7.14 12.32 -7.70
N ARG A 19 6.73 13.36 -8.44
CA ARG A 19 6.99 13.46 -9.89
C ARG A 19 8.46 13.75 -10.21
N LYS A 20 9.24 14.31 -9.30
CA LYS A 20 10.68 14.56 -9.48
C LYS A 20 11.54 13.33 -9.20
N LEU A 21 11.00 12.30 -8.55
CA LEU A 21 11.71 11.04 -8.27
C LEU A 21 12.29 10.42 -9.54
N ASN A 22 13.39 9.69 -9.38
CA ASN A 22 14.02 8.96 -10.46
C ASN A 22 13.06 7.90 -11.04
N ASN A 23 13.24 7.58 -12.33
CA ASN A 23 12.39 6.63 -13.04
C ASN A 23 12.47 5.23 -12.41
N HIS A 24 13.64 4.82 -11.92
CA HIS A 24 13.84 3.55 -11.22
C HIS A 24 13.01 3.49 -9.93
N THR A 25 13.04 4.55 -9.12
CA THR A 25 12.26 4.68 -7.89
C THR A 25 10.76 4.62 -8.16
N LYS A 26 10.29 5.28 -9.22
CA LYS A 26 8.87 5.22 -9.64
C LYS A 26 8.44 3.81 -10.03
N VAL A 27 9.29 3.09 -10.75
CA VAL A 27 9.02 1.69 -11.13
C VAL A 27 8.99 0.79 -9.89
N ALA A 28 9.94 0.95 -8.97
CA ALA A 28 9.98 0.19 -7.73
C ALA A 28 8.73 0.39 -6.86
N ILE A 29 8.29 1.66 -6.69
CA ILE A 29 7.04 1.98 -6.00
C ILE A 29 5.83 1.35 -6.70
N LYS A 30 5.78 1.40 -8.04
CA LYS A 30 4.68 0.79 -8.82
C LYS A 30 4.62 -0.73 -8.63
N VAL A 31 5.77 -1.40 -8.65
CA VAL A 31 5.86 -2.85 -8.38
C VAL A 31 5.42 -3.15 -6.95
N GLY A 32 5.84 -2.34 -5.98
CA GLY A 32 5.40 -2.51 -4.59
C GLY A 32 3.91 -2.35 -4.39
N ILE A 33 3.29 -1.37 -5.05
CA ILE A 33 1.82 -1.21 -5.05
C ILE A 33 1.14 -2.44 -5.64
N ASN A 34 1.66 -3.01 -6.72
CA ASN A 34 1.10 -4.24 -7.31
C ASN A 34 1.20 -5.44 -6.35
N ILE A 35 2.34 -5.61 -5.67
CA ILE A 35 2.54 -6.67 -4.67
C ILE A 35 1.56 -6.47 -3.51
N PHE A 36 1.45 -5.24 -2.99
CA PHE A 36 0.47 -4.89 -1.97
C PHE A 36 -0.95 -5.26 -2.37
N LEU A 37 -1.38 -4.88 -3.58
CA LEU A 37 -2.72 -5.16 -4.08
C LEU A 37 -2.97 -6.66 -4.23
N ALA A 38 -1.98 -7.43 -4.68
CA ALA A 38 -2.08 -8.88 -4.78
C ALA A 38 -2.31 -9.53 -3.40
N PHE A 39 -1.50 -9.20 -2.39
CA PHE A 39 -1.69 -9.74 -1.04
C PHE A 39 -2.97 -9.25 -0.37
N PHE A 40 -3.29 -7.95 -0.52
CA PHE A 40 -4.50 -7.37 0.05
C PHE A 40 -5.76 -8.04 -0.52
N SER A 41 -5.83 -8.18 -1.85
CA SER A 41 -6.96 -8.85 -2.51
C SER A 41 -7.05 -10.32 -2.12
N LEU A 42 -5.93 -11.04 -2.01
CA LEU A 42 -5.90 -12.43 -1.56
C LEU A 42 -6.44 -12.57 -0.14
N GLY A 43 -6.02 -11.71 0.79
CA GLY A 43 -6.56 -11.69 2.16
C GLY A 43 -8.06 -11.34 2.20
N ALA A 44 -8.50 -10.36 1.41
CA ALA A 44 -9.91 -9.98 1.32
C ALA A 44 -10.80 -11.11 0.76
N VAL A 45 -10.34 -11.79 -0.30
CA VAL A 45 -11.02 -12.97 -0.86
C VAL A 45 -11.11 -14.08 0.19
N LEU A 46 -10.05 -14.29 0.96
CA LEU A 46 -10.04 -15.31 2.02
C LEU A 46 -11.08 -15.03 3.12
N ILE A 47 -11.28 -13.76 3.50
CA ILE A 47 -12.37 -13.36 4.42
C ILE A 47 -13.73 -13.69 3.81
N LEU A 48 -13.95 -13.33 2.53
CA LEU A 48 -15.22 -13.56 1.85
C LEU A 48 -15.54 -15.06 1.75
N VAL A 49 -14.54 -15.87 1.40
CA VAL A 49 -14.67 -17.33 1.34
C VAL A 49 -14.96 -17.91 2.72
N ASN A 50 -14.25 -17.46 3.76
CA ASN A 50 -14.46 -17.92 5.13
C ASN A 50 -15.90 -17.67 5.61
N ARG A 51 -16.43 -16.48 5.32
CA ARG A 51 -17.78 -16.10 5.72
C ARG A 51 -18.87 -16.81 4.90
N THR A 52 -18.60 -17.07 3.63
CA THR A 52 -19.60 -17.69 2.72
C THR A 52 -19.66 -19.21 2.84
N PHE A 53 -18.51 -19.88 2.98
CA PHE A 53 -18.44 -21.35 2.87
C PHE A 53 -18.09 -22.07 4.18
N TYR A 54 -17.35 -21.43 5.09
CA TYR A 54 -16.77 -22.09 6.27
C TYR A 54 -17.45 -21.71 7.60
N GLY A 55 -18.46 -20.83 7.57
CA GLY A 55 -19.25 -20.52 8.76
C GLY A 55 -18.46 -19.77 9.84
N ILE A 56 -17.58 -18.84 9.45
CA ILE A 56 -16.76 -18.00 10.35
C ILE A 56 -15.77 -18.87 11.15
N ASP A 57 -14.91 -19.58 10.43
CA ASP A 57 -13.77 -20.26 11.06
C ASP A 57 -12.76 -19.20 11.56
N SER A 58 -12.47 -19.23 12.86
CA SER A 58 -11.61 -18.22 13.50
C SER A 58 -10.14 -18.32 13.05
N TYR A 59 -9.68 -19.51 12.64
CA TYR A 59 -8.32 -19.72 12.17
C TYR A 59 -8.14 -19.14 10.76
N ILE A 60 -9.09 -19.38 9.86
CA ILE A 60 -9.06 -18.80 8.52
C ILE A 60 -9.19 -17.27 8.59
N GLU A 61 -10.04 -16.74 9.48
CA GLU A 61 -10.16 -15.29 9.68
C GLU A 61 -8.85 -14.68 10.22
N PHE A 62 -8.18 -15.35 11.15
CA PHE A 62 -6.87 -14.93 11.64
C PHE A 62 -5.81 -14.87 10.54
N ILE A 63 -5.72 -15.91 9.69
CA ILE A 63 -4.80 -15.93 8.55
C ILE A 63 -5.11 -14.79 7.58
N ALA A 64 -6.39 -14.60 7.23
CA ALA A 64 -6.80 -13.58 6.30
C ALA A 64 -6.44 -12.17 6.78
N VAL A 65 -6.72 -11.87 8.05
CA VAL A 65 -6.36 -10.59 8.69
C VAL A 65 -4.85 -10.41 8.75
N SER A 66 -4.09 -11.47 9.03
CA SER A 66 -2.63 -11.43 9.07
C SER A 66 -2.04 -11.11 7.69
N ILE A 67 -2.58 -11.70 6.61
CA ILE A 67 -2.18 -11.40 5.23
C ILE A 67 -2.47 -9.93 4.88
N ILE A 68 -3.65 -9.43 5.26
CA ILE A 68 -4.02 -8.02 5.05
C ILE A 68 -3.05 -7.10 5.81
N LYS A 69 -2.74 -7.37 7.08
CA LYS A 69 -1.78 -6.57 7.84
C LYS A 69 -0.40 -6.57 7.20
N ALA A 70 0.08 -7.75 6.79
CA ALA A 70 1.37 -7.91 6.13
C ALA A 70 1.43 -7.12 4.82
N SER A 71 0.35 -7.05 4.04
CA SER A 71 0.34 -6.27 2.81
C SER A 71 0.61 -4.78 3.08
N PHE A 72 -0.03 -4.19 4.10
CA PHE A 72 0.22 -2.79 4.48
C PHE A 72 1.66 -2.56 4.98
N THR A 73 2.23 -3.52 5.71
CA THR A 73 3.64 -3.45 6.12
C THR A 73 4.56 -3.43 4.90
N ILE A 74 4.37 -4.34 3.94
CA ILE A 74 5.15 -4.39 2.69
C ILE A 74 5.03 -3.07 1.91
N LEU A 75 3.82 -2.51 1.80
CA LEU A 75 3.62 -1.23 1.12
C LEU A 75 4.41 -0.10 1.79
N ALA A 76 4.36 -0.02 3.12
CA ALA A 76 5.07 0.99 3.89
C ALA A 76 6.58 0.86 3.72
N GLU A 77 7.12 -0.35 3.84
CA GLU A 77 8.55 -0.63 3.66
C GLU A 77 9.03 -0.25 2.26
N ILE A 78 8.26 -0.57 1.22
CA ILE A 78 8.65 -0.23 -0.16
C ILE A 78 8.62 1.28 -0.37
N ILE A 79 7.59 1.99 0.12
CA ILE A 79 7.53 3.45 -0.02
C ILE A 79 8.70 4.11 0.71
N ILE A 80 8.92 3.76 1.98
CA ILE A 80 10.00 4.35 2.79
C ILE A 80 11.36 3.99 2.22
N GLY A 81 11.59 2.72 1.88
CA GLY A 81 12.85 2.24 1.32
C GLY A 81 13.18 2.88 -0.03
N CYS A 82 12.20 2.99 -0.93
CA CYS A 82 12.39 3.65 -2.22
C CYS A 82 12.72 5.13 -2.07
N LEU A 83 12.03 5.84 -1.17
CA LEU A 83 12.30 7.26 -0.92
C LEU A 83 13.68 7.47 -0.30
N LEU A 84 14.11 6.60 0.61
CA LEU A 84 15.46 6.62 1.18
C LEU A 84 16.54 6.41 0.12
N VAL A 85 16.34 5.42 -0.76
CA VAL A 85 17.28 5.15 -1.86
C VAL A 85 17.32 6.34 -2.83
N ASP A 86 16.18 6.90 -3.21
CA ASP A 86 16.16 8.09 -4.08
C ASP A 86 16.90 9.26 -3.42
N TYR A 87 16.68 9.51 -2.12
CA TYR A 87 17.37 10.60 -1.40
C TYR A 87 18.89 10.44 -1.31
N ILE A 88 19.40 9.21 -1.22
CA ILE A 88 20.85 8.95 -1.09
C ILE A 88 21.56 8.99 -2.45
N PHE A 89 20.88 8.52 -3.51
CA PHE A 89 21.50 8.26 -4.82
C PHE A 89 21.08 9.24 -5.93
N ASN A 90 20.24 10.24 -5.63
CA ASN A 90 19.75 11.28 -6.55
C ASN A 90 19.94 12.67 -5.95
#